data_AF-A0A960XA84-F1
#
_entry.id   AF-A0A960XA84-F1
#
_cell.length_a   1.000
_cell.length_b   1.000
_cell.length_c   1.000
_cell.angle_alpha   90.00
_cell.angle_beta   90.00
_cell.angle_gamma   90.00
#
_symmetry.space_group_name_H-M   'P 1'
#
loop_
_entity.id
_entity.type
_entity.pdbx_description
1 polymer ?
#
loop_
_entity_poly.entity_id
_entity_poly.type
_entity_poly.pdbx_seq_one_letter_code
_entity_poly.pdbx_strand_id
1 'polypeptide(L)'
;MSKLEIIKEETPNQNTIDNPVVSYWIESGMDWVKENRQKVLWGVFFFFLLLFLFFRLFSGGQAKAQQDFIEAKEISNTVLLSDHTQADLKKLKPLLARRPELHQEFDGIMAQAFLNLDDVQSSKKYFAKVESRLDEPEAKSALLNGKIALETPNNPKAAYQEALKLKAELTDETSPLYTYNLVHIWFLEKTLGMSQEEKKSLENLIALYKKGGASARVMQSISGDGPAFFAYLNEQLLNQ
;
A
#
# COMPACT_ATOMS: atom_id res chain seq x y z
N MET A 1 -43.04 40.34 63.10
CA MET A 1 -43.50 39.00 62.67
C MET A 1 -44.10 39.15 61.28
N SER A 2 -43.35 38.81 60.24
CA SER A 2 -43.83 38.78 58.86
C SER A 2 -43.56 37.37 58.32
N LYS A 3 -44.63 36.67 57.89
CA LYS A 3 -44.57 35.30 57.37
C LYS A 3 -44.02 35.35 55.94
N LEU A 4 -42.92 34.65 55.71
CA LEU A 4 -42.45 34.28 54.38
C LEU A 4 -43.33 33.12 53.87
N GLU A 5 -44.14 33.39 52.86
CA GLU A 5 -44.84 32.37 52.08
C GLU A 5 -43.87 31.77 51.07
N ILE A 6 -43.63 30.47 51.19
CA ILE A 6 -42.87 29.67 50.22
C ILE A 6 -43.82 29.37 49.07
N ILE A 7 -43.56 29.99 47.91
CA ILE A 7 -44.23 29.65 46.65
C ILE A 7 -43.72 28.28 46.23
N LYS A 8 -44.63 27.31 46.19
CA LYS A 8 -44.38 25.95 45.70
C LYS A 8 -44.48 26.00 44.18
N GLU A 9 -43.34 25.92 43.48
CA GLU A 9 -43.32 25.68 42.03
C GLU A 9 -43.87 24.28 41.74
N GLU A 10 -45.08 24.21 41.22
CA GLU A 10 -45.58 23.01 40.56
C GLU A 10 -44.91 22.89 39.19
N THR A 11 -44.07 21.87 39.05
CA THR A 11 -43.58 21.42 37.74
C THR A 11 -44.73 20.72 37.02
N PRO A 12 -45.14 21.15 35.80
CA PRO A 12 -46.09 20.40 35.02
C PRO A 12 -45.38 19.16 34.47
N ASN A 13 -45.63 18.01 35.11
CA ASN A 13 -45.15 16.72 34.65
C ASN A 13 -46.26 15.98 33.90
N GLN A 14 -45.86 15.35 32.80
CA GLN A 14 -46.61 14.44 31.93
C GLN A 14 -47.69 15.04 31.04
N ASN A 15 -47.26 15.45 29.85
CA ASN A 15 -48.06 15.31 28.62
C ASN A 15 -48.38 13.81 28.40
N THR A 16 -49.37 13.27 29.11
CA THR A 16 -50.12 12.12 28.62
C THR A 16 -50.80 12.57 27.33
N ILE A 17 -50.46 11.92 26.22
CA ILE A 17 -51.14 12.11 24.95
C ILE A 17 -52.54 11.50 25.11
N ASP A 18 -53.46 12.21 25.79
CA ASP A 18 -54.89 11.90 25.83
C ASP A 18 -55.54 12.37 24.52
N ASN A 19 -54.93 11.98 23.39
CA ASN A 19 -55.54 12.17 22.10
C ASN A 19 -56.40 10.94 21.80
N PRO A 20 -57.73 11.04 21.87
CA PRO A 20 -58.64 9.90 21.71
C PRO A 20 -58.53 9.25 20.32
N VAL A 21 -58.02 9.99 19.33
CA VAL A 21 -57.74 9.44 18.00
C VAL A 21 -56.51 8.53 18.06
N VAL A 22 -55.45 8.94 18.77
CA VAL A 22 -54.21 8.16 18.89
C VAL A 22 -54.44 6.89 19.71
N SER A 23 -55.20 6.98 20.81
CA SER A 23 -55.55 5.80 21.61
C SER A 23 -56.37 4.79 20.81
N TYR A 24 -57.34 5.25 20.01
CA TYR A 24 -58.13 4.38 19.13
C TYR A 24 -57.26 3.62 18.10
N TRP A 25 -56.30 4.30 17.47
CA TRP A 25 -55.37 3.64 16.53
C TRP A 25 -54.46 2.62 17.22
N ILE A 26 -54.04 2.89 18.45
CA ILE A 26 -53.21 1.97 19.24
C ILE A 26 -54.04 0.74 19.64
N GLU A 27 -55.24 0.92 20.19
CA GLU A 27 -56.13 -0.17 20.60
C GLU A 27 -56.54 -1.05 19.41
N SER A 28 -56.97 -0.42 18.31
CA SER A 28 -57.34 -1.13 17.08
C SER A 28 -56.13 -1.88 16.47
N GLY A 29 -54.93 -1.28 16.51
CA GLY A 29 -53.70 -1.94 16.10
C GLY A 29 -53.34 -3.14 16.99
N MET A 30 -53.49 -3.02 18.31
CA MET A 30 -53.24 -4.12 19.24
C MET A 30 -54.20 -5.28 19.03
N ASP A 31 -55.49 -5.00 18.81
CA ASP A 31 -56.48 -6.05 18.59
C ASP A 31 -56.26 -6.76 17.24
N TRP A 32 -55.88 -6.02 16.20
CA TRP A 32 -55.44 -6.62 14.93
C TRP A 32 -54.22 -7.53 15.10
N VAL A 33 -53.22 -7.10 15.90
CA VAL A 33 -52.03 -7.91 16.22
C VAL A 33 -52.40 -9.16 17.02
N LYS A 34 -53.35 -9.08 17.96
CA LYS A 34 -53.82 -10.24 18.72
C LYS A 34 -54.51 -11.25 17.80
N GLU A 35 -55.38 -10.79 16.90
CA GLU A 35 -56.07 -11.63 15.91
C GLU A 35 -55.09 -12.27 14.91
N ASN A 36 -54.06 -11.54 14.50
CA ASN A 36 -53.08 -11.98 13.52
C ASN A 36 -51.75 -12.43 14.13
N ARG A 37 -51.71 -12.74 15.43
CA ARG A 37 -50.48 -13.00 16.20
C ARG A 37 -49.53 -13.98 15.52
N GLN A 38 -50.08 -15.02 14.90
CA GLN A 38 -49.29 -16.05 14.23
C GLN A 38 -48.65 -15.53 12.94
N LYS A 39 -49.36 -14.70 12.17
CA LYS A 39 -48.81 -14.04 10.97
C LYS A 39 -47.74 -13.02 11.34
N VAL A 40 -47.94 -12.26 12.42
CA VAL A 40 -46.95 -11.30 12.92
C VAL A 40 -45.68 -12.04 13.38
N LEU A 41 -45.82 -13.12 14.16
CA LEU A 41 -44.68 -13.94 14.57
C LEU A 41 -43.93 -14.54 13.37
N TRP A 42 -44.65 -15.07 12.38
CA TRP A 42 -44.03 -15.57 11.15
C TRP A 42 -43.36 -14.45 10.36
N GLY A 43 -43.96 -13.26 10.29
CA GLY A 43 -43.38 -12.10 9.61
C GLY A 43 -42.08 -11.65 10.27
N VAL A 44 -42.05 -11.55 11.60
CA VAL A 44 -40.83 -11.23 12.37
C VAL A 44 -39.77 -12.31 12.18
N PHE A 45 -40.16 -13.59 12.25
CA PHE A 45 -39.23 -14.70 12.01
C PHE A 45 -38.63 -14.64 10.59
N PHE A 46 -39.46 -14.42 9.57
CA PHE A 46 -39.01 -14.33 8.18
C PHE A 46 -38.12 -13.11 7.95
N PHE A 47 -38.40 -12.00 8.62
CA PHE A 47 -37.55 -10.81 8.60
C PHE A 47 -36.15 -11.11 9.16
N PHE A 48 -36.05 -11.77 10.32
CA PHE A 48 -34.75 -12.19 10.87
C PHE A 48 -34.04 -13.21 9.98
N LEU A 49 -34.76 -14.14 9.37
CA LEU A 49 -34.20 -15.11 8.42
C LEU A 49 -33.61 -14.41 7.18
N LEU A 50 -34.32 -13.44 6.61
CA LEU A 50 -33.83 -12.59 5.52
C LEU A 50 -32.59 -11.81 5.96
N LEU A 51 -32.62 -11.19 7.15
CA LEU A 51 -31.49 -10.42 7.67
C LEU A 51 -30.24 -11.30 7.84
N PHE A 52 -30.42 -12.53 8.32
CA PHE A 52 -29.35 -13.53 8.44
C PHE A 52 -28.78 -13.93 7.08
N LEU A 53 -29.62 -14.17 6.08
CA LEU A 53 -29.19 -14.47 4.71
C LEU A 53 -28.41 -13.30 4.10
N PHE A 54 -28.88 -12.07 4.28
CA PHE A 54 -28.15 -10.87 3.87
C PHE A 54 -26.77 -10.82 4.54
N PHE A 55 -26.71 -10.97 5.86
CA PHE A 55 -25.43 -10.94 6.58
C PHE A 55 -24.47 -12.04 6.11
N ARG A 56 -24.97 -13.26 5.88
CA ARG A 56 -24.21 -14.40 5.36
C ARG A 56 -23.61 -14.13 3.98
N LEU A 57 -24.37 -13.48 3.10
CA LEU A 57 -23.95 -13.19 1.73
C LEU A 57 -22.94 -12.04 1.65
N PHE A 58 -23.11 -11.00 2.47
CA PHE A 58 -22.25 -9.81 2.43
C PHE A 58 -20.98 -9.93 3.29
N SER A 59 -21.01 -10.64 4.42
CA SER A 59 -19.84 -10.76 5.31
C SER A 59 -18.68 -11.57 4.72
N GLY A 60 -18.97 -12.59 3.91
CA GLY A 60 -17.93 -13.47 3.35
C GLY A 60 -17.01 -12.80 2.33
N GLY A 61 -17.51 -11.82 1.59
CA GLY A 61 -16.74 -11.13 0.54
C GLY A 61 -15.66 -10.19 1.09
N GLN A 62 -15.99 -9.42 2.13
CA GLN A 62 -15.08 -8.47 2.77
C GLN A 62 -13.98 -9.16 3.57
N ALA A 63 -14.32 -10.18 4.37
CA ALA A 63 -13.33 -10.95 5.12
C ALA A 63 -12.31 -11.60 4.18
N LYS A 64 -12.78 -12.14 3.05
CA LYS A 64 -11.89 -12.72 2.03
C LYS A 64 -11.04 -11.67 1.33
N ALA A 65 -11.57 -10.48 1.06
CA ALA A 65 -10.80 -9.39 0.46
C ALA A 65 -9.67 -8.92 1.38
N GLN A 66 -9.97 -8.77 2.68
CA GLN A 66 -8.97 -8.43 3.69
C GLN A 66 -7.91 -9.53 3.82
N GLN A 67 -8.32 -10.81 3.78
CA GLN A 67 -7.38 -11.92 3.77
C GLN A 67 -6.48 -11.92 2.52
N ASP A 68 -7.06 -11.76 1.32
CA ASP A 68 -6.29 -11.66 0.06
C ASP A 68 -5.27 -10.50 0.13
N PHE A 69 -5.65 -9.36 0.73
CA PHE A 69 -4.77 -8.21 0.93
C PHE A 69 -3.61 -8.52 1.88
N ILE A 70 -3.91 -9.13 3.04
CA ILE A 70 -2.89 -9.49 4.03
C ILE A 70 -1.90 -10.49 3.43
N GLU A 71 -2.41 -11.52 2.74
CA GLU A 71 -1.56 -12.51 2.06
C GLU A 71 -0.67 -11.86 0.99
N ALA A 72 -1.23 -10.95 0.17
CA ALA A 72 -0.44 -10.22 -0.82
C ALA A 72 0.67 -9.39 -0.18
N LYS A 73 0.38 -8.73 0.96
CA LYS A 73 1.34 -7.93 1.70
C LYS A 73 2.47 -8.77 2.30
N GLU A 74 2.14 -9.92 2.91
CA GLU A 74 3.14 -10.85 3.45
C GLU A 74 4.07 -11.37 2.35
N ILE A 75 3.51 -11.77 1.20
CA ILE A 75 4.31 -12.19 0.04
C ILE A 75 5.18 -11.03 -0.46
N SER A 76 4.63 -9.82 -0.56
CA SER A 76 5.39 -8.66 -1.05
C SER A 76 6.59 -8.28 -0.18
N ASN A 77 6.52 -8.55 1.13
CA ASN A 77 7.63 -8.27 2.05
C ASN A 77 8.80 -9.23 1.85
N THR A 78 8.55 -10.41 1.26
CA THR A 78 9.56 -11.46 1.07
C THR A 78 10.02 -11.56 -0.38
N VAL A 79 9.17 -11.17 -1.35
CA VAL A 79 9.43 -11.37 -2.80
C VAL A 79 10.69 -10.66 -3.33
N LEU A 80 11.14 -9.59 -2.68
CA LEU A 80 12.37 -8.87 -3.10
C LEU A 80 13.63 -9.33 -2.35
N LEU A 81 13.47 -10.16 -1.32
CA LEU A 81 14.53 -10.57 -0.40
C LEU A 81 14.74 -12.09 -0.37
N SER A 82 13.90 -12.86 -1.06
CA SER A 82 13.91 -14.32 -1.01
C SER A 82 14.59 -14.93 -2.24
N ASP A 83 15.39 -15.98 -2.00
CA ASP A 83 15.85 -16.92 -3.04
C ASP A 83 14.68 -17.63 -3.76
N HIS A 84 13.45 -17.39 -3.30
CA HIS A 84 12.21 -17.97 -3.80
C HIS A 84 11.34 -16.94 -4.54
N THR A 85 11.91 -15.82 -4.97
CA THR A 85 11.24 -14.74 -5.72
C THR A 85 10.29 -15.28 -6.80
N GLN A 86 10.72 -16.26 -7.62
CA GLN A 86 9.88 -16.84 -8.67
C GLN A 86 8.66 -17.61 -8.13
N ALA A 87 8.80 -18.33 -7.00
CA ALA A 87 7.70 -19.05 -6.36
C ALA A 87 6.72 -18.07 -5.70
N ASP A 88 7.23 -17.02 -5.08
CA ASP A 88 6.42 -15.99 -4.43
C ASP A 88 5.64 -15.16 -5.46
N LEU A 89 6.24 -14.84 -6.62
CA LEU A 89 5.52 -14.24 -7.75
C LEU A 89 4.40 -15.14 -8.29
N LYS A 90 4.56 -16.47 -8.28
CA LYS A 90 3.49 -17.41 -8.67
C LYS A 90 2.31 -17.38 -7.70
N LYS A 91 2.53 -17.06 -6.42
CA LYS A 91 1.47 -16.88 -5.41
C LYS A 91 0.82 -15.50 -5.50
N LEU A 92 1.59 -14.45 -5.76
CA LEU A 92 1.09 -13.07 -5.80
C LEU A 92 0.24 -12.79 -7.06
N LYS A 93 0.64 -13.30 -8.23
CA LYS A 93 -0.12 -13.15 -9.49
C LYS A 93 -1.62 -13.46 -9.39
N PRO A 94 -2.05 -14.63 -8.87
CA PRO A 94 -3.47 -14.94 -8.76
C PRO A 94 -4.21 -14.04 -7.78
N LEU A 95 -3.56 -13.52 -6.72
CA LEU A 95 -4.18 -12.55 -5.81
C LEU A 95 -4.53 -11.26 -6.56
N LEU A 96 -3.57 -10.72 -7.32
CA LEU A 96 -3.79 -9.52 -8.14
C LEU A 96 -4.86 -9.74 -9.23
N ALA A 97 -4.89 -10.93 -9.83
CA ALA A 97 -5.91 -11.27 -10.82
C ALA A 97 -7.33 -11.34 -10.22
N ARG A 98 -7.47 -11.82 -8.97
CA ARG A 98 -8.76 -11.86 -8.26
C ARG A 98 -9.18 -10.50 -7.70
N ARG A 99 -8.21 -9.62 -7.41
CA ARG A 99 -8.41 -8.33 -6.74
C ARG A 99 -7.70 -7.22 -7.51
N PRO A 100 -8.30 -6.68 -8.58
CA PRO A 100 -7.68 -5.67 -9.43
C PRO A 100 -7.26 -4.40 -8.67
N GLU A 101 -7.93 -4.07 -7.57
CA GLU A 101 -7.59 -2.96 -6.67
C GLU A 101 -6.17 -3.08 -6.09
N LEU A 102 -5.66 -4.30 -5.92
CA LEU A 102 -4.31 -4.55 -5.41
C LEU A 102 -3.21 -4.14 -6.40
N HIS A 103 -3.53 -3.99 -7.69
CA HIS A 103 -2.55 -3.55 -8.70
C HIS A 103 -1.95 -2.18 -8.39
N GLN A 104 -2.69 -1.29 -7.73
CA GLN A 104 -2.19 0.03 -7.37
C GLN A 104 -0.99 -0.05 -6.42
N GLU A 105 -1.02 -0.99 -5.47
CA GLU A 105 0.00 -1.13 -4.43
C GLU A 105 1.16 -2.03 -4.86
N PHE A 106 0.87 -3.13 -5.56
CA PHE A 106 1.86 -4.19 -5.78
C PHE A 106 2.48 -4.22 -7.18
N ASP A 107 1.96 -3.48 -8.18
CA ASP A 107 2.55 -3.52 -9.54
C ASP A 107 4.02 -3.04 -9.57
N GLY A 108 4.40 -2.08 -8.72
CA GLY A 108 5.80 -1.64 -8.61
C GLY A 108 6.72 -2.73 -8.07
N ILE A 109 6.26 -3.46 -7.05
CA ILE A 109 6.97 -4.61 -6.48
C ILE A 109 7.08 -5.74 -7.51
N MET A 110 6.01 -6.01 -8.26
CA MET A 110 6.03 -6.99 -9.36
C MET A 110 7.06 -6.61 -10.42
N ALA A 111 7.11 -5.33 -10.83
CA ALA A 111 8.08 -4.85 -11.79
C ALA A 111 9.52 -5.06 -11.30
N GLN A 112 9.82 -4.68 -10.05
CA GLN A 112 11.14 -4.86 -9.46
C GLN A 112 11.52 -6.35 -9.36
N ALA A 113 10.61 -7.20 -8.88
CA ALA A 113 10.88 -8.63 -8.74
C ALA A 113 11.17 -9.31 -10.09
N PHE A 114 10.49 -8.92 -11.17
CA PHE A 114 10.82 -9.42 -12.51
C PHE A 114 12.16 -8.91 -13.01
N LEU A 115 12.54 -7.68 -12.66
CA LEU A 115 13.85 -7.14 -13.01
C LEU A 115 14.96 -7.92 -12.32
N ASN A 116 14.79 -8.28 -11.04
CA ASN A 116 15.76 -9.11 -10.31
C ASN A 116 15.88 -10.54 -10.88
N LEU A 117 14.84 -11.04 -11.57
CA LEU A 117 14.86 -12.33 -12.27
C LEU A 117 15.34 -12.23 -13.73
N ASP A 118 15.91 -11.10 -14.15
CA ASP A 118 16.29 -10.79 -15.53
C ASP A 118 15.14 -10.89 -16.56
N ASP A 119 13.88 -10.93 -16.12
CA ASP A 119 12.68 -10.92 -16.99
C ASP A 119 12.23 -9.49 -17.29
N VAL A 120 13.02 -8.82 -18.11
CA VAL A 120 12.79 -7.41 -18.50
C VAL A 120 11.43 -7.21 -19.15
N GLN A 121 10.92 -8.19 -19.90
CA GLN A 121 9.63 -8.07 -20.61
C GLN A 121 8.45 -8.06 -19.64
N SER A 122 8.42 -8.97 -18.67
CA SER A 122 7.41 -8.96 -17.62
C SER A 122 7.52 -7.69 -16.78
N SER A 123 8.74 -7.27 -16.44
CA SER A 123 8.98 -6.03 -15.67
C SER A 123 8.39 -4.81 -16.39
N LYS A 124 8.69 -4.62 -17.69
CA LYS A 124 8.15 -3.52 -18.52
C LYS A 124 6.62 -3.47 -18.50
N LYS A 125 5.95 -4.63 -18.54
CA LYS A 125 4.48 -4.70 -18.52
C LYS A 125 3.88 -4.15 -17.22
N TYR A 126 4.46 -4.50 -16.07
CA TYR A 126 3.98 -4.01 -14.77
C TYR A 126 4.37 -2.54 -14.56
N PHE A 127 5.58 -2.18 -14.98
CA PHE A 127 6.07 -0.81 -14.92
C PHE A 127 5.18 0.17 -15.72
N ALA A 128 4.78 -0.19 -16.94
CA ALA A 128 3.88 0.63 -17.77
C ALA A 128 2.51 0.88 -17.09
N LYS A 129 2.01 -0.08 -16.32
CA LYS A 129 0.76 0.10 -15.55
C LYS A 129 0.95 1.11 -14.41
N VAL A 130 2.08 1.04 -13.71
CA VAL A 130 2.42 2.01 -12.66
C VAL A 130 2.54 3.41 -13.28
N GLU A 131 3.25 3.52 -14.39
CA GLU A 131 3.39 4.78 -15.15
C GLU A 131 2.03 5.38 -15.55
N SER A 132 1.10 4.54 -16.04
CA SER A 132 -0.23 5.02 -16.47
C SER A 132 -1.09 5.61 -15.35
N ARG A 133 -0.75 5.37 -14.08
CA ARG A 133 -1.53 5.81 -12.91
C ARG A 133 -0.91 6.97 -12.14
N LEU A 134 0.35 7.32 -12.43
CA LEU A 134 1.09 8.32 -11.68
C LEU A 134 1.16 9.63 -12.47
N ASP A 135 0.50 10.68 -11.95
CA ASP A 135 0.58 12.02 -12.52
C ASP A 135 1.43 13.00 -11.68
N GLU A 136 1.74 12.59 -10.44
CA GLU A 136 2.45 13.41 -9.45
C GLU A 136 3.95 13.60 -9.78
N PRO A 137 4.52 14.80 -9.60
CA PRO A 137 5.94 15.09 -9.88
C PRO A 137 6.93 14.18 -9.14
N GLU A 138 6.73 13.91 -7.85
CA GLU A 138 7.62 13.03 -7.07
C GLU A 138 7.55 11.58 -7.57
N ALA A 139 6.36 11.16 -8.02
CA ALA A 139 6.17 9.86 -8.61
C ALA A 139 6.86 9.74 -9.99
N LYS A 140 7.02 10.85 -10.71
CA LYS A 140 7.78 10.89 -11.98
C LYS A 140 9.26 10.63 -11.77
N SER A 141 9.87 11.14 -10.70
CA SER A 141 11.29 10.86 -10.40
C SER A 141 11.52 9.40 -10.02
N ALA A 142 10.61 8.79 -9.24
CA ALA A 142 10.67 7.37 -8.92
C ALA A 142 10.47 6.48 -10.16
N LEU A 143 9.54 6.85 -11.04
CA LEU A 143 9.36 6.22 -12.35
C LEU A 143 10.61 6.35 -13.21
N LEU A 144 11.22 7.53 -13.30
CA LEU A 144 12.40 7.74 -14.13
C LEU A 144 13.54 6.83 -13.69
N ASN A 145 13.71 6.65 -12.39
CA ASN A 145 14.68 5.70 -11.83
C ASN A 145 14.41 4.25 -12.27
N GLY A 146 13.15 3.80 -12.23
CA GLY A 146 12.77 2.49 -12.75
C GLY A 146 12.98 2.32 -14.26
N LYS A 147 12.73 3.38 -15.06
CA LYS A 147 13.03 3.38 -16.50
C LYS A 147 14.53 3.23 -16.77
N ILE A 148 15.37 3.94 -16.02
CA ILE A 148 16.83 3.83 -16.12
C ILE A 148 17.26 2.38 -15.88
N ALA A 149 16.72 1.73 -14.84
CA ALA A 149 17.03 0.34 -14.55
C ALA A 149 16.64 -0.61 -15.70
N LEU A 150 15.45 -0.40 -16.30
CA LEU A 150 14.96 -1.22 -17.43
C LEU A 150 15.75 -1.04 -18.72
N GLU A 151 16.29 0.15 -18.97
CA GLU A 151 17.06 0.47 -20.17
C GLU A 151 18.55 0.12 -20.04
N THR A 152 19.05 -0.02 -18.81
CA THR A 152 20.47 -0.32 -18.50
C THR A 152 21.03 -1.51 -19.29
N PRO A 153 20.34 -2.68 -19.39
CA PRO A 153 20.87 -3.82 -20.15
C PRO A 153 20.96 -3.59 -21.66
N ASN A 154 20.12 -2.71 -22.23
CA ASN A 154 19.98 -2.53 -23.67
C ASN A 154 20.76 -1.32 -24.19
N ASN A 155 20.82 -0.24 -23.41
CA ASN A 155 21.47 1.01 -23.79
C ASN A 155 22.10 1.73 -22.57
N PRO A 156 23.22 1.21 -22.03
CA PRO A 156 23.82 1.73 -20.81
C PRO A 156 24.28 3.19 -20.94
N LYS A 157 24.67 3.65 -22.14
CA LYS A 157 25.04 5.06 -22.36
C LYS A 157 23.86 6.00 -22.22
N ALA A 158 22.71 5.67 -22.80
CA ALA A 158 21.51 6.50 -22.66
C ALA A 158 20.99 6.48 -21.22
N ALA A 159 20.98 5.30 -20.59
CA ALA A 159 20.61 5.15 -19.18
C ALA A 159 21.50 6.01 -18.27
N TYR A 160 22.82 6.06 -18.53
CA TYR A 160 23.75 6.90 -17.77
C TYR A 160 23.45 8.39 -17.89
N GLN A 161 23.19 8.89 -19.11
CA GLN A 161 22.85 10.30 -19.31
C GLN A 161 21.55 10.67 -18.59
N GLU A 162 20.55 9.79 -18.61
CA GLU A 162 19.29 10.03 -17.92
C GLU A 162 19.45 9.97 -16.40
N ALA A 163 20.28 9.05 -15.89
CA ALA A 163 20.61 8.98 -14.47
C ALA A 163 21.33 10.25 -13.98
N LEU A 164 22.22 10.84 -14.78
CA LEU A 164 22.88 12.11 -14.46
C LEU A 164 21.89 13.28 -14.42
N LYS A 165 20.93 13.35 -15.35
CA LYS A 165 19.86 14.37 -15.31
C LYS A 165 19.01 14.22 -14.05
N LEU A 166 18.56 12.99 -13.77
CA LEU A 166 17.76 12.70 -12.58
C LEU A 166 18.53 13.07 -11.30
N LYS A 167 19.85 12.84 -11.24
CA LYS A 167 20.67 13.27 -10.10
C LYS A 167 20.65 14.78 -9.92
N ALA A 168 20.67 15.56 -11.00
CA ALA A 168 20.61 17.02 -10.93
C ALA A 168 19.24 17.54 -10.49
N GLU A 169 18.17 16.81 -10.78
CA GLU A 169 16.80 17.11 -10.33
C GLU A 169 16.57 16.73 -8.86
N LEU A 170 17.19 15.65 -8.39
CA LEU A 170 17.12 15.20 -7.01
C LEU A 170 18.07 16.01 -6.12
N THR A 171 17.58 17.12 -5.59
CA THR A 171 18.39 18.02 -4.73
C THR A 171 18.50 17.54 -3.28
N ASP A 172 17.61 16.66 -2.82
CA ASP A 172 17.64 16.10 -1.47
C ASP A 172 18.49 14.83 -1.41
N GLU A 173 19.74 14.96 -0.94
CA GLU A 173 20.66 13.83 -0.74
C GLU A 173 20.19 12.83 0.33
N THR A 174 19.26 13.22 1.22
CA THR A 174 18.71 12.33 2.25
C THR A 174 17.62 11.42 1.71
N SER A 175 17.11 11.72 0.50
CA SER A 175 16.08 10.94 -0.14
C SER A 175 16.59 9.54 -0.51
N PRO A 176 15.83 8.46 -0.21
CA PRO A 176 16.10 7.13 -0.72
C PRO A 176 16.33 7.09 -2.23
N LEU A 177 15.56 7.90 -2.96
CA LEU A 177 15.59 7.93 -4.43
C LEU A 177 16.92 8.48 -4.96
N TYR A 178 17.51 9.46 -4.27
CA TYR A 178 18.84 9.97 -4.59
C TYR A 178 19.89 8.87 -4.46
N THR A 179 19.81 8.11 -3.36
CA THR A 179 20.74 6.99 -3.10
C THR A 179 20.58 5.89 -4.14
N TYR A 180 19.35 5.49 -4.47
CA TYR A 180 19.08 4.52 -5.54
C TYR A 180 19.66 4.97 -6.88
N ASN A 181 19.42 6.22 -7.27
CA ASN A 181 19.95 6.75 -8.53
C ASN A 181 21.49 6.76 -8.54
N LEU A 182 22.12 7.08 -7.41
CA LEU A 182 23.58 7.07 -7.31
C LEU A 182 24.18 5.66 -7.43
N VAL A 183 23.48 4.64 -6.93
CA VAL A 183 23.87 3.23 -7.16
C VAL A 183 23.78 2.88 -8.64
N HIS A 184 22.72 3.30 -9.35
CA HIS A 184 22.62 3.10 -10.80
C HIS A 184 23.74 3.81 -11.56
N ILE A 185 24.06 5.06 -11.22
CA ILE A 185 25.17 5.82 -11.81
C ILE A 185 26.48 5.04 -11.65
N TRP A 186 26.80 4.60 -10.42
CA TRP A 186 28.00 3.82 -10.16
C TRP A 186 28.06 2.53 -10.99
N PHE A 187 26.95 1.77 -11.03
CA PHE A 187 26.88 0.53 -11.82
C PHE A 187 27.06 0.78 -13.32
N LEU A 188 26.47 1.87 -13.84
CA LEU A 188 26.59 2.28 -15.24
C LEU A 188 28.01 2.72 -15.58
N GLU A 189 28.68 3.48 -14.70
CA GLU A 189 30.08 3.88 -14.88
C GLU A 189 31.00 2.66 -14.94
N LYS A 190 30.78 1.68 -14.04
CA LYS A 190 31.48 0.40 -14.08
C LYS A 190 31.23 -0.36 -15.39
N THR A 191 29.97 -0.45 -15.82
CA THR A 191 29.57 -1.13 -17.07
C THR A 191 30.18 -0.46 -18.30
N LEU A 192 30.36 0.86 -18.27
CA LEU A 192 30.93 1.65 -19.35
C LEU A 192 32.47 1.76 -19.29
N GLY A 193 33.12 1.20 -18.26
CA GLY A 193 34.58 1.26 -18.09
C GLY A 193 35.11 2.63 -17.66
N MET A 194 34.29 3.45 -17.00
CA MET A 194 34.61 4.82 -16.58
C MET A 194 35.23 4.83 -15.16
N SER A 195 36.46 4.31 -15.02
CA SER A 195 37.04 4.01 -13.70
C SER A 195 37.22 5.21 -12.77
N GLN A 196 37.44 6.42 -13.31
CA GLN A 196 37.63 7.62 -12.46
C GLN A 196 36.29 8.12 -11.90
N GLU A 197 35.25 8.12 -12.73
CA GLU A 197 33.89 8.48 -12.36
C GLU A 197 33.31 7.44 -11.40
N GLU A 198 33.49 6.15 -11.70
CA GLU A 198 33.10 5.04 -10.82
C GLU A 198 33.63 5.24 -9.40
N LYS A 199 34.93 5.56 -9.27
CA LYS A 199 35.57 5.80 -7.97
C LYS A 199 34.91 6.97 -7.23
N LYS A 200 34.63 8.08 -7.92
CA LYS A 200 33.98 9.26 -7.31
C LYS A 200 32.55 8.94 -6.86
N SER A 201 31.78 8.22 -7.69
CA SER A 201 30.42 7.80 -7.35
C SER A 201 30.41 6.86 -6.15
N LEU A 202 31.38 5.95 -6.07
CA LEU A 202 31.57 5.06 -4.94
C LEU A 202 31.93 5.82 -3.65
N GLU A 203 32.84 6.78 -3.71
CA GLU A 203 33.18 7.64 -2.56
C GLU A 203 31.96 8.41 -2.04
N ASN A 204 31.12 8.92 -2.94
CA ASN A 204 29.86 9.57 -2.57
C ASN A 204 28.87 8.60 -1.90
N LEU A 205 28.73 7.38 -2.42
CA LEU A 205 27.90 6.33 -1.81
C LEU A 205 28.40 5.99 -0.41
N ILE A 206 29.71 5.81 -0.22
CA ILE A 206 30.33 5.55 1.07
C ILE A 206 30.05 6.69 2.06
N ALA A 207 30.18 7.95 1.62
CA ALA A 207 29.89 9.10 2.46
C ALA A 207 28.42 9.15 2.91
N LEU A 208 27.48 8.86 2.00
CA LEU A 208 26.05 8.76 2.33
C LEU A 208 25.76 7.60 3.29
N TYR A 209 26.40 6.45 3.10
CA TYR A 209 26.26 5.31 3.99
C TYR A 209 26.71 5.65 5.42
N LYS A 210 27.88 6.29 5.56
CA LYS A 210 28.44 6.71 6.86
C LYS A 210 27.54 7.73 7.57
N LYS A 211 26.82 8.58 6.85
CA LYS A 211 25.82 9.51 7.42
C LYS A 211 24.60 8.78 8.01
N GLY A 212 24.32 7.55 7.59
CA GLY A 212 23.22 6.73 8.10
C GLY A 212 21.85 7.08 7.52
N GLY A 213 20.78 6.67 8.20
CA GLY A 213 19.40 7.03 7.84
C GLY A 213 18.81 6.27 6.65
N ALA A 214 18.11 6.97 5.76
CA ALA A 214 17.37 6.34 4.67
C ALA A 214 18.30 5.74 3.60
N SER A 215 19.43 6.39 3.32
CA SER A 215 20.48 5.91 2.40
C SER A 215 21.08 4.58 2.84
N ALA A 216 21.34 4.40 4.14
CA ALA A 216 21.85 3.13 4.67
C ALA A 216 20.85 1.98 4.48
N ARG A 217 19.55 2.24 4.66
CA ARG A 217 18.47 1.27 4.43
C ARG A 217 18.33 0.90 2.96
N VAL A 218 18.45 1.87 2.04
CA VAL A 218 18.46 1.61 0.60
C VAL A 218 19.58 0.66 0.23
N MET A 219 20.80 0.93 0.68
CA MET A 219 21.93 0.06 0.39
C MET A 219 21.66 -1.35 0.92
N GLN A 220 21.18 -1.50 2.17
CA GLN A 220 20.81 -2.79 2.78
C GLN A 220 19.72 -3.55 2.01
N SER A 221 18.78 -2.85 1.37
CA SER A 221 17.72 -3.47 0.58
C SER A 221 18.19 -3.97 -0.79
N ILE A 222 19.20 -3.32 -1.38
CA ILE A 222 19.79 -3.73 -2.67
C ILE A 222 20.59 -5.04 -2.50
N SER A 223 20.95 -5.42 -1.27
CA SER A 223 21.79 -6.59 -1.01
C SER A 223 21.08 -7.93 -0.87
N GLY A 224 19.78 -8.02 -1.15
CA GLY A 224 19.05 -9.30 -1.23
C GLY A 224 19.73 -10.31 -2.17
N ASP A 225 20.28 -9.84 -3.30
CA ASP A 225 21.16 -10.61 -4.22
C ASP A 225 22.59 -10.01 -4.28
N GLY A 226 22.88 -9.01 -3.45
CA GLY A 226 24.10 -8.21 -3.48
C GLY A 226 25.10 -8.45 -2.34
N PRO A 227 25.47 -9.69 -1.95
CA PRO A 227 26.68 -9.91 -1.16
C PRO A 227 27.88 -9.21 -1.79
N ALA A 228 27.96 -9.12 -3.11
CA ALA A 228 29.06 -8.48 -3.82
C ALA A 228 29.15 -6.97 -3.61
N PHE A 229 28.04 -6.23 -3.56
CA PHE A 229 28.08 -4.77 -3.41
C PHE A 229 28.47 -4.35 -1.99
N PHE A 230 27.93 -5.00 -0.95
CA PHE A 230 28.38 -4.73 0.42
C PHE A 230 29.70 -5.36 0.77
N ALA A 231 30.02 -6.56 0.27
CA ALA A 231 31.36 -7.10 0.46
C ALA A 231 32.39 -6.16 -0.17
N TYR A 232 32.10 -5.63 -1.36
CA TYR A 232 32.93 -4.62 -2.01
C TYR A 232 32.98 -3.32 -1.20
N LEU A 233 31.85 -2.76 -0.77
CA LEU A 233 31.84 -1.56 0.08
C LEU A 233 32.57 -1.76 1.40
N ASN A 234 32.37 -2.89 2.08
CA ASN A 234 33.06 -3.22 3.33
C ASN A 234 34.56 -3.42 3.10
N GLU A 235 34.96 -4.08 2.01
CA GLU A 235 36.38 -4.21 1.63
C GLU A 235 37.00 -2.83 1.41
N GLN A 236 36.32 -1.93 0.69
CA GLN A 236 36.80 -0.56 0.47
C GLN A 236 36.83 0.26 1.77
N LEU A 237 35.86 0.07 2.67
CA LEU A 237 35.80 0.74 3.97
C LEU A 237 36.88 0.27 4.94
N LEU A 238 37.23 -1.03 4.91
CA LEU A 238 38.25 -1.63 5.77
C LEU A 238 39.69 -1.31 5.32
N ASN A 239 39.87 -0.90 4.06
CA ASN A 239 41.15 -0.54 3.47
C ASN A 239 41.48 0.97 3.52
N GLN A 240 40.65 1.78 4.20
CA GLN A 240 40.87 3.21 4.47
C GLN A 240 41.29 3.44 5.93
#